data_AF-A0A556MM53-F1
#
_entry.id   AF-A0A556MM53-F1
#
_cell.length_a   1.000
_cell.length_b   1.000
_cell.length_c   1.000
_cell.angle_alpha   90.00
_cell.angle_beta   90.00
_cell.angle_gamma   90.00
#
_symmetry.space_group_name_H-M   'P 1'
#
loop_
_entity.id
_entity.type
_entity.pdbx_description
1 polymer ?
#
loop_
_entity_poly.entity_id
_entity_poly.type
_entity_poly.pdbx_seq_one_letter_code
_entity_poly.pdbx_strand_id
1 'polypeptide(L)'
;MTQTAFEEQEIPIAEFQNLGLSKDGRLHLGEDDLKALLAGHRTEMIRLHNLTDGEIKIMHLDAKISLRRNEQGNLDLLIHPVYREPQGPAYLTDGETEKFANGELVNLDKVVEIGGVKKEVLIEFDKDTNEFIITDTAQILAPDYVNNQELTPDQKLLFRKGKEVEIRDGTKFRYTATDPNGIRSNKLHLIASLLIDGGLSYLLYRGLKALSKDEKVSEDYSRGYYDALEDMQVRKVNDRVKGKNVHHR
;
A
#
# COMPACT_ATOMS: atom_id res chain seq x y z
N MET A 1 13.28 3.65 11.49
CA MET A 1 12.45 4.58 10.69
C MET A 1 11.45 3.72 9.92
N THR A 2 10.20 4.15 9.76
CA THR A 2 9.24 3.45 8.88
C THR A 2 9.64 3.84 7.46
N GLN A 3 10.00 2.88 6.60
CA GLN A 3 10.32 3.25 5.22
C GLN A 3 9.03 3.64 4.50
N THR A 4 9.03 4.85 3.96
CA THR A 4 7.98 5.43 3.14
C THR A 4 8.53 5.62 1.73
N ALA A 5 7.69 5.48 0.71
CA ALA A 5 8.06 5.83 -0.67
C ALA A 5 8.30 7.33 -0.83
N PHE A 6 7.66 8.13 0.03
CA PHE A 6 7.70 9.59 0.04
C PHE A 6 7.92 10.12 1.45
N GLU A 7 8.55 11.27 1.58
CA GLU A 7 8.67 11.99 2.84
C GLU A 7 7.47 12.92 3.05
N GLU A 8 7.07 13.16 4.30
CA GLU A 8 5.89 13.98 4.62
C GLU A 8 6.03 15.42 4.11
N GLN A 9 7.24 15.97 4.11
CA GLN A 9 7.55 17.29 3.54
C GLN A 9 7.36 17.38 2.02
N GLU A 10 7.31 16.25 1.30
CA GLU A 10 7.08 16.24 -0.14
C GLU A 10 5.60 16.34 -0.51
N ILE A 11 4.68 16.24 0.47
CA ILE A 11 3.25 16.29 0.23
C ILE A 11 2.85 17.65 -0.37
N PRO A 12 2.09 17.68 -1.49
CA PRO A 12 1.64 18.91 -2.12
C PRO A 12 0.51 19.56 -1.30
N ILE A 13 0.86 20.24 -0.21
CA ILE A 13 -0.10 20.83 0.75
C ILE A 13 -1.15 21.73 0.07
N ALA A 14 -0.75 22.49 -0.95
CA ALA A 14 -1.68 23.37 -1.69
C ALA A 14 -2.79 22.57 -2.39
N GLU A 15 -2.46 21.42 -2.99
CA GLU A 15 -3.46 20.55 -3.63
C GLU A 15 -4.39 19.94 -2.58
N PHE A 16 -3.85 19.48 -1.44
CA PHE A 16 -4.67 18.93 -0.35
C PHE A 16 -5.62 19.99 0.23
N GLN A 17 -5.20 21.25 0.34
CA GLN A 17 -6.06 22.36 0.76
C GLN A 17 -7.22 22.57 -0.23
N ASN A 18 -6.94 22.51 -1.54
CA ASN A 18 -7.96 22.66 -2.58
C ASN A 18 -9.01 21.53 -2.56
N LEU A 19 -8.67 20.35 -2.02
CA LEU A 19 -9.61 19.24 -1.84
C LEU A 19 -10.27 19.19 -0.45
N GLY A 20 -10.00 20.16 0.42
CA GLY A 20 -10.48 20.18 1.80
C GLY A 20 -9.80 19.17 2.73
N LEU A 21 -8.68 18.58 2.30
CA LEU A 21 -7.87 17.62 3.06
C LEU A 21 -6.76 18.28 3.89
N SER A 22 -6.70 19.62 3.89
CA SER A 22 -5.77 20.38 4.72
C SER A 22 -6.39 21.73 5.09
N LYS A 23 -6.11 22.20 6.30
CA LYS A 23 -6.49 23.54 6.78
C LYS A 23 -5.39 24.10 7.65
N ASP A 24 -5.05 25.39 7.46
CA ASP A 24 -4.03 26.09 8.23
C ASP A 24 -2.67 25.35 8.25
N GLY A 25 -2.33 24.69 7.14
CA GLY A 25 -1.11 23.90 6.98
C GLY A 25 -1.14 22.51 7.64
N ARG A 26 -2.26 22.09 8.21
CA ARG A 26 -2.42 20.78 8.86
C ARG A 26 -3.27 19.86 8.00
N LEU A 27 -2.76 18.65 7.75
CA LEU A 27 -3.51 17.61 7.05
C LEU A 27 -4.71 17.15 7.89
N HIS A 28 -5.85 17.03 7.23
CA HIS A 28 -7.10 16.49 7.76
C HIS A 28 -7.32 15.08 7.20
N LEU A 29 -6.34 14.21 7.44
CA LEU A 29 -6.36 12.80 7.04
C LEU A 29 -6.17 11.90 8.26
N GLY A 30 -6.77 10.70 8.21
CA GLY A 30 -6.49 9.68 9.20
C GLY A 30 -5.02 9.27 9.16
N GLU A 31 -4.47 8.84 10.30
CA GLU A 31 -3.06 8.42 10.35
C GLU A 31 -2.76 7.26 9.38
N ASP A 32 -3.71 6.35 9.19
CA ASP A 32 -3.52 5.20 8.32
C ASP A 32 -3.60 5.58 6.84
N ASP A 33 -4.43 6.54 6.47
CA ASP A 33 -4.47 7.12 5.12
C ASP A 33 -3.18 7.88 4.81
N LEU A 34 -2.66 8.65 5.76
CA LEU A 34 -1.37 9.33 5.60
C LEU A 34 -0.23 8.32 5.43
N LYS A 35 -0.18 7.27 6.25
CA LYS A 35 0.81 6.19 6.11
C LYS A 35 0.70 5.51 4.75
N ALA A 36 -0.52 5.23 4.27
CA ALA A 36 -0.76 4.63 2.97
C ALA A 36 -0.21 5.51 1.86
N LEU A 37 -0.53 6.81 1.86
CA LEU A 37 -0.02 7.76 0.87
C LEU A 37 1.51 7.82 0.86
N LEU A 38 2.11 7.94 2.04
CA LEU A 38 3.57 7.98 2.17
C LEU A 38 4.22 6.67 1.73
N ALA A 39 3.55 5.53 1.87
CA ALA A 39 3.99 4.24 1.36
C ALA A 39 3.77 4.05 -0.16
N GLY A 40 3.14 5.02 -0.84
CA GLY A 40 2.80 4.92 -2.26
C GLY A 40 1.52 4.14 -2.54
N HIS A 41 0.71 3.89 -1.51
CA HIS A 41 -0.59 3.23 -1.60
C HIS A 41 -1.73 4.23 -1.74
N ARG A 42 -2.91 3.71 -2.10
CA ARG A 42 -4.15 4.47 -2.08
C ARG A 42 -4.71 4.53 -0.67
N THR A 43 -5.43 5.59 -0.36
CA THR A 43 -6.21 5.71 0.89
C THR A 43 -7.42 4.78 0.90
N GLU A 44 -8.12 4.70 2.04
CA GLU A 44 -9.53 4.31 2.02
C GLU A 44 -10.37 5.37 1.28
N MET A 45 -11.66 5.08 1.09
CA MET A 45 -12.61 6.05 0.55
C MET A 45 -12.71 7.26 1.49
N ILE A 46 -12.37 8.44 0.99
CA ILE A 46 -12.45 9.70 1.72
C ILE A 46 -13.40 10.67 1.01
N ARG A 47 -13.99 11.57 1.79
CA ARG A 47 -14.84 12.64 1.25
C ARG A 47 -14.02 13.88 0.97
N LEU A 48 -13.89 14.21 -0.30
CA LEU A 48 -13.31 15.46 -0.78
C LEU A 48 -14.37 16.56 -0.74
N HIS A 49 -13.94 17.80 -0.53
CA HIS A 49 -14.83 18.95 -0.41
C HIS A 49 -14.39 20.12 -1.30
N ASN A 50 -15.37 20.93 -1.73
CA ASN A 50 -15.15 22.18 -2.46
C ASN A 50 -14.31 22.05 -3.75
N LEU A 51 -14.46 20.93 -4.44
CA LEU A 51 -13.78 20.68 -5.70
C LEU A 51 -14.26 21.68 -6.75
N THR A 52 -13.31 22.25 -7.48
CA THR A 52 -13.58 23.21 -8.56
C THR A 52 -12.79 22.80 -9.79
N ASP A 53 -13.50 22.64 -10.91
CA ASP A 53 -12.89 22.41 -12.22
C ASP A 53 -13.53 23.39 -13.22
N GLY A 54 -12.81 24.47 -13.54
CA GLY A 54 -13.35 25.60 -14.29
C GLY A 54 -14.57 26.22 -13.62
N GLU A 55 -15.72 26.21 -14.30
CA GLU A 55 -17.00 26.71 -13.78
C GLU A 55 -17.77 25.68 -12.95
N ILE A 56 -17.34 24.42 -12.96
CA ILE A 56 -18.02 23.33 -12.26
C ILE A 56 -17.58 23.35 -10.80
N LYS A 57 -18.56 23.53 -9.91
CA LYS A 57 -18.36 23.41 -8.46
C LYS A 57 -19.01 22.14 -7.95
N ILE A 58 -18.19 21.22 -7.47
CA ILE A 58 -18.65 19.97 -6.84
C ILE A 58 -18.50 20.13 -5.33
N MET A 59 -19.62 20.12 -4.61
CA MET A 59 -19.62 20.35 -3.15
C MET A 59 -18.85 19.27 -2.40
N HIS A 60 -19.05 18.02 -2.80
CA HIS A 60 -18.36 16.86 -2.24
C HIS A 60 -18.25 15.75 -3.28
N LEU A 61 -17.20 14.94 -3.14
CA LEU A 61 -16.96 13.74 -3.94
C LEU A 61 -16.33 12.69 -3.03
N ASP A 62 -16.88 11.48 -3.02
CA ASP A 62 -16.26 10.36 -2.34
C ASP A 62 -15.27 9.72 -3.34
N ALA A 63 -13.99 9.67 -2.96
CA ALA A 63 -12.90 9.16 -3.80
C ALA A 63 -11.80 8.52 -2.94
N LYS A 64 -10.99 7.64 -3.53
CA LYS A 64 -9.67 7.31 -2.99
C LYS A 64 -8.65 8.29 -3.58
N ILE A 65 -7.53 8.48 -2.89
CA ILE A 65 -6.42 9.30 -3.41
C ILE A 65 -5.10 8.54 -3.34
N SER A 66 -4.15 8.92 -4.20
CA SER A 66 -2.77 8.42 -4.17
C SER A 66 -1.77 9.51 -4.55
N LEU A 67 -0.50 9.31 -4.22
CA LEU A 67 0.60 10.16 -4.68
C LEU A 67 1.41 9.47 -5.76
N ARG A 68 1.93 10.24 -6.72
CA ARG A 68 2.86 9.74 -7.74
C ARG A 68 3.93 10.78 -8.01
N ARG A 69 5.19 10.33 -8.13
CA ARG A 69 6.28 11.20 -8.57
C ARG A 69 6.15 11.48 -10.08
N ASN A 70 6.14 12.75 -10.45
CA ASN A 70 6.11 13.19 -11.85
C ASN A 70 7.52 13.26 -12.45
N GLU A 71 7.60 13.61 -13.75
CA GLU A 71 8.88 13.68 -14.48
C GLU A 71 9.86 14.71 -13.91
N GLN A 72 9.36 15.72 -13.20
CA GLN A 72 10.16 16.76 -12.55
C GLN A 72 10.63 16.35 -11.15
N GLY A 73 10.21 15.18 -10.67
CA GLY A 73 10.52 14.68 -9.34
C GLY A 73 9.57 15.17 -8.25
N ASN A 74 8.54 15.97 -8.55
CA ASN A 74 7.54 16.42 -7.57
C ASN A 74 6.44 15.37 -7.39
N LEU A 75 5.70 15.44 -6.28
CA LEU A 75 4.53 14.57 -6.05
C LEU A 75 3.26 15.20 -6.61
N ASP A 76 2.59 14.48 -7.50
CA ASP A 76 1.23 14.77 -7.94
C ASP A 76 0.23 14.05 -7.03
N LEU A 77 -0.87 14.73 -6.69
CA LEU A 77 -2.04 14.11 -6.08
C LEU A 77 -2.97 13.57 -7.17
N LEU A 78 -3.28 12.27 -7.09
CA LEU A 78 -4.22 11.61 -7.99
C LEU A 78 -5.53 11.32 -7.24
N ILE A 79 -6.65 11.61 -7.89
CA ILE A 79 -8.01 11.36 -7.39
C ILE A 79 -8.61 10.18 -8.15
N HIS A 80 -9.10 9.18 -7.42
CA HIS A 80 -9.73 7.98 -7.93
C HIS A 80 -11.21 7.99 -7.53
N PRO A 81 -12.10 8.60 -8.35
CA PRO A 81 -13.53 8.64 -8.06
C PRO A 81 -14.18 7.26 -8.23
N VAL A 82 -15.44 7.14 -7.79
CA VAL A 82 -16.25 5.96 -8.10
C VAL A 82 -16.74 6.03 -9.55
N TYR A 83 -16.11 5.26 -10.43
CA TYR A 83 -16.51 5.16 -11.84
C TYR A 83 -17.81 4.38 -11.99
N ARG A 84 -18.66 4.82 -12.92
CA ARG A 84 -19.92 4.13 -13.24
C ARG A 84 -19.68 2.78 -13.92
N GLU A 85 -18.72 2.74 -14.85
CA GLU A 85 -18.36 1.56 -15.61
C GLU A 85 -16.85 1.40 -15.60
N PRO A 86 -16.33 0.19 -15.29
CA PRO A 86 -14.91 -0.04 -15.28
C PRO A 86 -14.35 -0.03 -16.70
N GLN A 87 -13.22 0.65 -16.89
CA GLN A 87 -12.49 0.64 -18.15
C GLN A 87 -11.27 -0.25 -18.01
N GLY A 88 -11.34 -1.47 -18.56
CA GLY A 88 -10.22 -2.41 -18.58
C GLY A 88 -9.08 -1.90 -19.45
N PRO A 89 -7.81 -2.10 -19.06
CA PRO A 89 -6.70 -1.78 -19.94
C PRO A 89 -6.77 -2.65 -21.21
N ALA A 90 -6.34 -2.10 -22.36
CA ALA A 90 -6.48 -2.72 -23.68
C ALA A 90 -5.80 -4.11 -23.83
N TYR A 91 -4.92 -4.47 -22.90
CA TYR A 91 -4.26 -5.77 -22.87
C TYR A 91 -4.97 -6.81 -21.99
N LEU A 92 -6.12 -6.48 -21.39
CA LEU A 92 -7.06 -7.48 -20.88
C LEU A 92 -8.04 -7.88 -21.98
N THR A 93 -8.35 -9.17 -22.02
CA THR A 93 -9.49 -9.69 -22.78
C THR A 93 -10.79 -9.35 -22.06
N ASP A 94 -11.90 -9.34 -22.79
CA ASP A 94 -13.24 -9.12 -22.22
C ASP A 94 -13.53 -10.13 -21.10
N GLY A 95 -13.17 -11.41 -21.30
CA GLY A 95 -13.34 -12.46 -20.29
C GLY A 95 -12.46 -12.28 -19.04
N GLU A 96 -11.26 -11.71 -19.14
CA GLU A 96 -10.44 -11.35 -17.96
C GLU A 96 -11.11 -10.19 -17.20
N THR A 97 -11.59 -9.18 -17.92
CA THR A 97 -12.28 -8.01 -17.36
C THR A 97 -13.56 -8.42 -16.62
N GLU A 98 -14.38 -9.28 -17.20
CA GLU A 98 -15.59 -9.83 -16.57
C GLU A 98 -15.28 -10.60 -15.29
N LYS A 99 -14.22 -11.44 -15.30
CA LYS A 99 -13.81 -12.20 -14.11
C LYS A 99 -13.39 -11.28 -12.95
N PHE A 100 -12.74 -10.17 -13.23
CA PHE A 100 -12.41 -9.16 -12.21
C PHE A 100 -13.69 -8.50 -11.64
N ALA A 101 -14.58 -8.05 -12.52
CA ALA A 101 -15.84 -7.42 -12.14
C ALA A 101 -16.69 -8.35 -11.25
N ASN A 102 -16.82 -9.61 -11.64
CA ASN A 102 -17.56 -10.64 -10.89
C ASN A 102 -16.83 -11.10 -9.61
N GLY A 103 -15.53 -10.81 -9.49
CA GLY A 103 -14.70 -11.21 -8.35
C GLY A 103 -14.20 -12.66 -8.40
N GLU A 104 -14.26 -13.30 -9.56
CA GLU A 104 -13.65 -14.62 -9.80
C GLU A 104 -12.13 -14.53 -9.86
N LEU A 105 -11.61 -13.38 -10.31
CA LEU A 105 -10.19 -13.09 -10.37
C LEU A 105 -9.84 -11.98 -9.39
N VAL A 106 -8.88 -12.26 -8.51
CA VAL A 106 -8.47 -11.30 -7.49
C VAL A 106 -7.31 -10.43 -7.97
N ASN A 107 -6.38 -11.03 -8.72
CA ASN A 107 -5.29 -10.35 -9.41
C ASN A 107 -4.81 -11.20 -10.59
N LEU A 108 -4.02 -10.58 -11.47
CA LEU A 108 -3.41 -11.24 -12.62
C LEU A 108 -2.01 -10.72 -12.86
N ASP A 109 -1.01 -11.61 -12.91
CA ASP A 109 0.35 -11.26 -13.37
C ASP A 109 0.46 -11.42 -14.88
N LYS A 110 0.89 -10.37 -15.60
CA LYS A 110 0.98 -10.36 -17.07
C LYS A 110 2.21 -9.59 -17.54
N VAL A 111 2.82 -10.04 -18.64
CA VAL A 111 3.84 -9.26 -19.35
C VAL A 111 3.16 -8.42 -20.42
N VAL A 112 3.35 -7.10 -20.36
CA VAL A 112 2.73 -6.12 -21.25
C VAL A 112 3.78 -5.16 -21.81
N GLU A 113 3.47 -4.50 -22.92
CA GLU A 113 4.32 -3.46 -23.49
C GLU A 113 3.74 -2.08 -23.17
N ILE A 114 4.48 -1.26 -22.43
CA ILE A 114 4.09 0.10 -22.03
C ILE A 114 5.17 1.05 -22.51
N GLY A 115 4.84 1.95 -23.43
CA GLY A 115 5.80 2.91 -24.00
C GLY A 115 6.97 2.24 -24.73
N GLY A 116 6.73 1.10 -25.40
CA GLY A 116 7.77 0.33 -26.10
C GLY A 116 8.66 -0.54 -25.20
N VAL A 117 8.40 -0.57 -23.88
CA VAL A 117 9.16 -1.35 -22.91
C VAL A 117 8.30 -2.50 -22.39
N LYS A 118 8.82 -3.72 -22.45
CA LYS A 118 8.19 -4.89 -21.83
C LYS A 118 8.31 -4.82 -20.31
N LYS A 119 7.18 -4.91 -19.62
CA LYS A 119 7.08 -4.90 -18.17
C LYS A 119 6.23 -6.06 -17.70
N GLU A 120 6.61 -6.67 -16.59
CA GLU A 120 5.71 -7.56 -15.85
C GLU A 120 4.87 -6.70 -14.90
N VAL A 121 3.55 -6.83 -14.99
CA VAL A 121 2.60 -6.03 -14.21
C VAL A 121 1.67 -6.95 -13.44
N LEU A 122 1.30 -6.51 -12.24
CA LEU A 122 0.19 -7.03 -11.46
C LEU A 122 -1.04 -6.17 -11.74
N ILE A 123 -2.11 -6.80 -12.19
CA ILE A 123 -3.38 -6.16 -12.48
C ILE A 123 -4.37 -6.56 -11.38
N GLU A 124 -5.01 -5.57 -10.78
CA GLU A 124 -6.02 -5.72 -9.73
C GLU A 124 -7.25 -4.88 -10.06
N PHE A 125 -8.38 -5.20 -9.41
CA PHE A 125 -9.63 -4.45 -9.59
C PHE A 125 -10.11 -3.92 -8.24
N ASP A 126 -10.13 -2.59 -8.11
CA ASP A 126 -10.65 -1.89 -6.95
C ASP A 126 -12.17 -1.76 -7.07
N LYS A 127 -12.88 -2.54 -6.25
CA LYS A 127 -14.35 -2.57 -6.27
C LYS A 127 -14.99 -1.33 -5.67
N ASP A 128 -14.25 -0.55 -4.88
CA ASP A 128 -14.79 0.65 -4.27
C ASP A 128 -14.85 1.79 -5.29
N THR A 129 -13.90 1.84 -6.23
CA THR A 129 -13.81 2.86 -7.28
C THR A 129 -14.23 2.35 -8.66
N ASN A 130 -14.48 1.05 -8.83
CA ASN A 130 -14.65 0.38 -10.13
C ASN A 130 -13.48 0.63 -11.09
N GLU A 131 -12.26 0.61 -10.58
CA GLU A 131 -11.06 0.94 -11.34
C GLU A 131 -10.06 -0.22 -11.37
N PHE A 132 -9.40 -0.41 -12.51
CA PHE A 132 -8.25 -1.31 -12.61
C PHE A 132 -6.97 -0.64 -12.09
N ILE A 133 -6.26 -1.33 -11.21
CA ILE A 133 -4.94 -0.90 -10.72
C ILE A 133 -3.87 -1.75 -11.40
N ILE A 134 -2.87 -1.08 -11.97
CA ILE A 134 -1.76 -1.72 -12.67
C ILE A 134 -0.47 -1.36 -11.94
N THR A 135 0.19 -2.36 -11.37
CA THR A 135 1.45 -2.18 -10.62
C THR A 135 2.58 -2.87 -11.37
N ASP A 136 3.68 -2.15 -11.63
CA ASP A 136 4.93 -2.77 -12.13
C ASP A 136 5.52 -3.67 -11.04
N THR A 137 5.65 -4.97 -11.30
CA THR A 137 6.06 -5.93 -10.26
C THR A 137 7.48 -5.67 -9.76
N ALA A 138 8.32 -5.03 -10.58
CA ALA A 138 9.68 -4.64 -10.21
C ALA A 138 9.72 -3.51 -9.18
N GLN A 139 8.65 -2.72 -9.07
CA GLN A 139 8.52 -1.62 -8.10
C GLN A 139 7.94 -2.09 -6.75
N ILE A 140 7.45 -3.33 -6.66
CA ILE A 140 6.90 -3.87 -5.42
C ILE A 140 8.05 -4.30 -4.50
N LEU A 141 8.17 -3.61 -3.37
CA LEU A 141 9.13 -3.96 -2.33
C LEU A 141 8.59 -5.11 -1.48
N ALA A 142 9.22 -6.27 -1.60
CA ALA A 142 8.89 -7.44 -0.76
C ALA A 142 9.66 -7.34 0.56
N PRO A 143 9.01 -7.62 1.71
CA PRO A 143 9.70 -7.65 2.99
C PRO A 143 10.79 -8.74 3.03
N ASP A 144 11.84 -8.50 3.80
CA ASP A 144 12.87 -9.49 4.07
C ASP A 144 12.42 -10.48 5.13
N TYR A 145 11.69 -10.00 6.13
CA TYR A 145 11.15 -10.81 7.22
C TYR A 145 9.67 -10.53 7.42
N VAL A 146 8.93 -11.57 7.81
CA VAL A 146 7.55 -11.48 8.29
C VAL A 146 7.44 -12.32 9.55
N ASN A 147 6.96 -11.73 10.65
CA ASN A 147 6.84 -12.39 11.96
C ASN A 147 8.16 -13.10 12.37
N ASN A 148 9.27 -12.36 12.24
CA ASN A 148 10.65 -12.81 12.50
C ASN A 148 11.14 -13.98 11.63
N GLN A 149 10.40 -14.36 10.60
CA GLN A 149 10.83 -15.37 9.63
C GLN A 149 11.33 -14.70 8.35
N GLU A 150 12.55 -15.05 7.93
CA GLU A 150 13.12 -14.62 6.66
C GLU A 150 12.33 -15.21 5.48
N LEU A 151 12.00 -14.36 4.50
CA LEU A 151 11.36 -14.79 3.27
C LEU A 151 12.40 -15.32 2.28
N THR A 152 12.12 -16.48 1.70
CA THR A 152 12.94 -17.03 0.61
C THR A 152 12.82 -16.19 -0.67
N PRO A 153 13.76 -16.30 -1.61
CA PRO A 153 13.64 -15.64 -2.92
C PRO A 153 12.32 -15.95 -3.64
N ASP A 154 11.85 -17.19 -3.56
CA ASP A 154 10.58 -17.62 -4.16
C ASP A 154 9.38 -16.98 -3.46
N GLN A 155 9.40 -16.89 -2.12
CA GLN A 155 8.34 -16.20 -1.36
C GLN A 155 8.29 -14.72 -1.71
N LYS A 156 9.45 -14.05 -1.84
CA LYS A 156 9.50 -12.65 -2.29
C LYS A 156 8.96 -12.49 -3.71
N LEU A 157 9.26 -13.42 -4.61
CA LEU A 157 8.72 -13.42 -5.97
C LEU A 157 7.19 -13.61 -5.99
N LEU A 158 6.66 -14.55 -5.21
CA LEU A 158 5.22 -14.76 -5.05
C LEU A 158 4.55 -13.48 -4.52
N PHE A 159 5.12 -12.86 -3.49
CA PHE A 159 4.61 -11.61 -2.93
C PHE A 159 4.51 -10.50 -4.00
N ARG A 160 5.58 -10.26 -4.77
CA ARG A 160 5.56 -9.24 -5.86
C ARG A 160 4.55 -9.55 -6.96
N LYS A 161 4.23 -10.82 -7.17
CA LYS A 161 3.20 -11.26 -8.12
C LYS A 161 1.78 -11.26 -7.52
N GLY A 162 1.60 -10.70 -6.33
CA GLY A 162 0.31 -10.70 -5.62
C GLY A 162 -0.17 -12.10 -5.23
N LYS A 163 0.70 -13.11 -5.25
CA LYS A 163 0.37 -14.49 -4.90
C LYS A 163 0.49 -14.68 -3.41
N GLU A 164 -0.28 -15.63 -2.89
CA GLU A 164 -0.23 -16.00 -1.48
C GLU A 164 1.16 -16.55 -1.12
N VAL A 165 1.70 -16.00 -0.03
CA VAL A 165 2.90 -16.48 0.64
C VAL A 165 2.47 -17.06 1.98
N GLU A 166 2.86 -18.30 2.24
CA GLU A 166 2.67 -18.97 3.52
C GLU A 166 4.03 -19.14 4.22
N ILE A 167 4.10 -18.82 5.50
CA ILE A 167 5.28 -19.02 6.36
C ILE A 167 5.00 -20.10 7.43
N ARG A 168 6.03 -20.51 8.17
CA ARG A 168 6.01 -21.75 8.98
C ARG A 168 4.99 -21.73 10.12
N ASP A 169 4.62 -20.54 10.59
CA ASP A 169 3.64 -20.36 11.66
C ASP A 169 2.18 -20.34 11.16
N GLY A 170 1.96 -20.62 9.86
CA GLY A 170 0.65 -20.61 9.22
C GLY A 170 0.14 -19.22 8.82
N THR A 171 0.95 -18.17 9.01
CA THR A 171 0.63 -16.84 8.50
C THR A 171 0.69 -16.88 6.98
N LYS A 172 -0.41 -16.46 6.36
CA LYS A 172 -0.57 -16.30 4.91
C LYS A 172 -0.77 -14.82 4.61
N PHE A 173 -0.09 -14.32 3.58
CA PHE A 173 -0.19 -12.91 3.19
C PHE A 173 0.10 -12.74 1.71
N ARG A 174 -0.32 -11.62 1.14
CA ARG A 174 0.02 -11.22 -0.25
C ARG A 174 0.01 -9.72 -0.41
N TYR A 175 0.78 -9.23 -1.38
CA TYR A 175 0.68 -7.84 -1.82
C TYR A 175 -0.70 -7.56 -2.43
N THR A 176 -1.19 -6.33 -2.23
CA THR A 176 -2.30 -5.78 -3.00
C THR A 176 -2.20 -4.26 -3.03
N ALA A 177 -2.49 -3.64 -4.16
CA ALA A 177 -2.60 -2.20 -4.31
C ALA A 177 -4.02 -1.67 -3.98
N THR A 178 -4.98 -2.55 -3.71
CA THR A 178 -6.39 -2.19 -3.41
C THR A 178 -6.63 -1.86 -1.94
N ASP A 179 -5.67 -2.18 -1.07
CA ASP A 179 -5.74 -1.94 0.38
C ASP A 179 -4.70 -0.90 0.80
N PRO A 180 -5.03 0.05 1.70
CA PRO A 180 -4.09 1.06 2.16
C PRO A 180 -2.84 0.49 2.85
N ASN A 181 -2.94 -0.71 3.42
CA ASN A 181 -1.78 -1.37 4.03
C ASN A 181 -0.81 -1.96 3.00
N GLY A 182 -1.18 -2.02 1.71
CA GLY A 182 -0.38 -2.67 0.67
C GLY A 182 -0.29 -4.20 0.79
N ILE A 183 -0.96 -4.78 1.79
CA ILE A 183 -0.90 -6.20 2.16
C ILE A 183 -2.24 -6.67 2.69
N ARG A 184 -2.58 -7.92 2.39
CA ARG A 184 -3.68 -8.66 3.02
C ARG A 184 -3.14 -9.90 3.68
N SER A 185 -3.82 -10.38 4.72
CA SER A 185 -3.37 -11.53 5.49
C SER A 185 -4.53 -12.30 6.12
N ASN A 186 -4.31 -13.58 6.42
CA ASN A 186 -5.16 -14.36 7.30
C ASN A 186 -5.00 -14.00 8.80
N LYS A 187 -4.12 -13.05 9.13
CA LYS A 187 -3.91 -12.50 10.48
C LYS A 187 -4.26 -11.02 10.53
N LEU A 188 -4.87 -10.56 11.63
CA LEU A 188 -5.18 -9.13 11.83
C LEU A 188 -3.92 -8.28 12.02
N HIS A 189 -2.84 -8.89 12.50
CA HIS A 189 -1.61 -8.22 12.87
C HIS A 189 -0.42 -8.96 12.31
N LEU A 190 0.54 -8.19 11.78
CA LEU A 190 1.75 -8.72 11.17
C LEU A 190 2.88 -7.72 11.39
N ILE A 191 4.09 -8.23 11.62
CA ILE A 191 5.29 -7.41 11.64
C ILE A 191 6.15 -7.82 10.45
N ALA A 192 6.33 -6.89 9.52
CA ALA A 192 7.26 -7.08 8.41
C ALA A 192 8.55 -6.30 8.68
N SER A 193 9.65 -6.71 8.08
CA SER A 193 10.90 -5.96 8.18
C SER A 193 11.72 -6.03 6.91
N LEU A 194 12.49 -4.96 6.67
CA LEU A 194 13.35 -4.76 5.51
C LEU A 194 14.77 -4.43 5.96
N LEU A 195 15.76 -5.04 5.32
CA LEU A 195 17.18 -4.76 5.47
C LEU A 195 17.55 -3.58 4.56
N ILE A 196 17.84 -2.44 5.16
CA ILE A 196 18.13 -1.18 4.47
C ILE A 196 19.39 -0.59 5.10
N ASP A 197 20.39 -0.27 4.26
CA ASP A 197 21.65 0.37 4.67
C ASP A 197 22.36 -0.31 5.86
N GLY A 198 22.24 -1.64 5.95
CA GLY A 198 22.82 -2.43 7.04
C GLY A 198 22.01 -2.44 8.35
N GLY A 199 20.83 -1.81 8.38
CA GLY A 199 19.88 -1.84 9.49
C GLY A 199 18.58 -2.57 9.14
N LEU A 200 17.84 -3.00 10.16
CA LEU A 200 16.52 -3.63 9.99
C LEU A 200 15.42 -2.62 10.35
N SER A 201 14.59 -2.27 9.38
CA SER A 201 13.43 -1.39 9.55
C SER A 201 12.16 -2.22 9.69
N TYR A 202 11.34 -1.90 10.69
CA TYR A 202 10.13 -2.65 11.02
C TYR A 202 8.88 -1.90 10.59
N LEU A 203 7.93 -2.63 10.00
CA LEU A 203 6.58 -2.19 9.66
C LEU A 203 5.58 -3.00 10.50
N LEU A 204 4.77 -2.29 11.28
CA LEU A 204 3.72 -2.90 12.09
C LEU A 204 2.38 -2.71 11.39
N TYR A 205 1.83 -3.82 10.90
CA TYR A 205 0.49 -3.86 10.32
C TYR A 205 -0.54 -4.23 11.38
N ARG A 206 -1.69 -3.55 11.34
CA ARG A 206 -2.82 -3.77 12.24
C ARG A 206 -4.11 -3.69 11.44
N GLY A 207 -5.14 -4.42 11.88
CA GLY A 207 -6.44 -4.40 11.23
C GLY A 207 -6.40 -4.89 9.77
N LEU A 208 -5.48 -5.81 9.44
CA LEU A 208 -5.35 -6.31 8.07
C LEU A 208 -6.62 -7.02 7.60
N LYS A 209 -7.00 -6.78 6.35
CA LYS A 209 -8.13 -7.45 5.70
C LYS A 209 -7.73 -8.85 5.22
N ALA A 210 -8.72 -9.73 5.13
CA ALA A 210 -8.57 -11.11 4.66
C ALA A 210 -8.03 -11.19 3.22
N LEU A 211 -7.34 -12.30 2.92
CA LEU A 211 -6.80 -12.59 1.58
C LEU A 211 -7.90 -12.67 0.52
N SER A 212 -9.06 -13.22 0.88
CA SER A 212 -10.24 -13.32 0.01
C SER A 212 -11.53 -13.07 0.82
N LYS A 213 -12.67 -12.97 0.14
CA LYS A 213 -13.97 -12.73 0.80
C LYS A 213 -14.43 -13.90 1.69
N ASP A 214 -13.99 -15.12 1.38
CA ASP A 214 -14.44 -16.34 2.04
C ASP A 214 -13.53 -16.77 3.20
N GLU A 215 -12.40 -16.10 3.38
CA GLU A 215 -11.42 -16.43 4.41
C GLU A 215 -11.64 -15.61 5.69
N LYS A 216 -11.51 -16.28 6.83
CA LYS A 216 -11.56 -15.62 8.14
C LYS A 216 -10.20 -15.07 8.50
N VAL A 217 -10.17 -13.84 9.01
CA VAL A 217 -8.97 -13.29 9.65
C VAL A 217 -8.91 -13.76 11.10
N SER A 218 -7.80 -14.36 11.49
CA SER A 218 -7.53 -14.77 12.87
C SER A 218 -6.97 -13.58 13.66
N GLU A 219 -7.54 -13.35 14.85
CA GLU A 219 -7.04 -12.37 15.81
C GLU A 219 -5.83 -12.90 16.60
N ASP A 220 -5.58 -14.22 16.52
CA ASP A 220 -4.51 -14.88 17.27
C ASP A 220 -3.14 -14.50 16.71
N TYR A 221 -2.31 -13.97 17.59
CA TYR A 221 -0.91 -13.70 17.32
C TYR A 221 -0.10 -15.00 17.29
N SER A 222 0.74 -15.17 16.26
CA SER A 222 1.68 -16.27 16.21
C SER A 222 2.85 -16.04 17.18
N ARG A 223 3.61 -17.10 17.48
CA ARG A 223 4.86 -16.95 18.24
C ARG A 223 5.84 -16.00 17.52
N GLY A 224 5.96 -16.14 16.20
CA GLY A 224 6.82 -15.27 15.39
C GLY A 224 6.43 -13.79 15.44
N TYR A 225 5.14 -13.48 15.59
CA TYR A 225 4.68 -12.11 15.81
C TYR A 225 5.23 -11.54 17.13
N TYR A 226 5.13 -12.29 18.23
CA TYR A 226 5.65 -11.84 19.53
C TYR A 226 7.17 -11.67 19.51
N ASP A 227 7.89 -12.61 18.89
CA ASP A 227 9.34 -12.53 18.75
C ASP A 227 9.75 -11.27 17.95
N ALA A 228 9.06 -11.00 16.84
CA ALA A 228 9.29 -9.79 16.04
C ALA A 228 8.96 -8.49 16.80
N LEU A 229 7.93 -8.52 17.64
CA LEU A 229 7.52 -7.38 18.46
C LEU A 229 8.57 -7.07 19.53
N GLU A 230 9.11 -8.09 20.19
CA GLU A 230 10.20 -7.95 21.16
C GLU A 230 11.46 -7.37 20.50
N ASP A 231 11.89 -7.94 19.37
CA ASP A 231 13.05 -7.47 18.61
C ASP A 231 12.90 -5.99 18.20
N MET A 232 11.71 -5.59 17.72
CA MET A 232 11.41 -4.20 17.38
C MET A 232 11.52 -3.29 18.62
N GLN A 233 11.00 -3.71 19.77
CA GLN A 233 11.03 -2.90 21.00
C GLN A 233 12.44 -2.72 21.53
N VAL A 234 13.23 -3.80 21.58
CA VAL A 234 14.63 -3.77 22.04
C VAL A 234 15.46 -2.82 21.16
N ARG A 235 15.28 -2.89 19.84
CA ARG A 235 15.98 -1.97 18.91
C ARG A 235 15.57 -0.51 19.10
N LYS A 236 14.27 -0.22 19.24
CA LYS A 236 13.79 1.15 19.53
C LYS A 236 14.41 1.73 20.80
N VAL A 237 14.62 0.91 21.83
CA VAL A 237 15.32 1.35 23.06
C VAL A 237 16.79 1.64 22.76
N ASN A 238 17.49 0.76 22.08
CA ASN A 238 18.90 0.92 21.75
C ASN A 238 19.18 2.16 20.89
N ASP A 239 18.34 2.44 19.90
CA ASP A 239 18.47 3.62 19.03
C ASP A 239 18.27 4.92 19.81
N ARG A 240 17.30 4.95 20.75
CA ARG A 240 17.08 6.10 21.65
C ARG A 240 18.27 6.34 22.57
N VAL A 241 18.89 5.28 23.10
CA VAL A 241 20.07 5.39 23.97
C VAL A 241 21.28 5.91 23.18
N LYS A 242 21.51 5.39 21.97
CA LYS A 242 22.59 5.88 21.08
C LYS A 242 22.39 7.33 20.68
N GLY A 243 21.18 7.74 20.28
CA GLY A 243 20.88 9.11 19.87
C GLY A 243 21.11 10.15 20.99
N LYS A 244 20.80 9.80 22.25
CA LYS A 244 21.08 10.67 23.41
C LYS A 244 22.58 10.88 23.66
N ASN A 245 23.40 9.86 23.43
CA ASN A 245 24.85 9.95 23.63
C ASN A 245 25.56 10.77 22.54
N VAL A 246 24.96 10.93 21.35
CA VAL A 246 25.54 11.75 20.26
C VAL A 246 25.28 13.25 20.48
N HIS A 247 24.21 13.63 21.17
CA HIS A 247 23.91 15.04 21.48
C HIS A 247 24.60 15.59 22.74
N HIS A 248 25.45 14.78 23.40
CA HIS A 248 26.21 15.17 24.59
C HIS A 248 27.74 15.18 24.35
N ARG A 249 28.18 15.33 23.10
CA ARG A 249 29.59 15.49 22.75
C ARG A 249 29.80 16.70 21.86
#